data_AF-A0A2V7K6P3-F1
#
_entry.id   AF-A0A2V7K6P3-F1
#
_cell.length_a   1.000
_cell.length_b   1.000
_cell.length_c   1.000
_cell.angle_alpha   90.00
_cell.angle_beta   90.00
_cell.angle_gamma   90.00
#
_symmetry.space_group_name_H-M   'P 1'
#
loop_
_entity.id
_entity.type
_entity.pdbx_description
1 polymer ?
#
loop_
_entity_poly.entity_id
_entity_poly.type
_entity_poly.pdbx_seq_one_letter_code
_entity_poly.pdbx_strand_id
1 'polypeptide(L)'
;MPEGAWPILTYAGKWETGSPDDLGSVPVCPASIPQKLADKLGRVAEAAWRVMQGKGYGRVDLRLDDQGRVWILEVNPNPDLNDDAGLSRMARVAGWDYAELVRRIAEVALREAQGAKAARELLAPARRPRATRTA
;
A
#
# COMPACT_ATOMS: atom_id res chain seq x y z
N MET A 1 -21.25 -0.48 5.11
CA MET A 1 -22.08 -1.37 4.28
C MET A 1 -23.53 -0.96 4.44
N PRO A 2 -24.38 -1.13 3.42
CA PRO A 2 -25.83 -0.97 3.55
C PRO A 2 -26.38 -1.81 4.70
N GLU A 3 -27.45 -1.33 5.34
CA GLU A 3 -28.12 -2.07 6.42
C GLU A 3 -28.62 -3.44 5.90
N GLY A 4 -28.40 -4.49 6.68
CA GLY A 4 -28.76 -5.86 6.30
C GLY A 4 -27.77 -6.58 5.36
N ALA A 5 -26.75 -5.89 4.83
CA ALA A 5 -25.70 -6.53 4.05
C ALA A 5 -24.67 -7.23 4.95
N TRP A 6 -24.08 -8.30 4.43
CA TRP A 6 -22.94 -8.95 5.09
C TRP A 6 -21.77 -7.96 5.18
N PRO A 7 -20.99 -7.94 6.29
CA PRO A 7 -19.82 -7.09 6.45
C PRO A 7 -18.64 -7.64 5.61
N ILE A 8 -18.80 -7.62 4.30
CA ILE A 8 -17.86 -8.09 3.30
C ILE A 8 -17.81 -7.05 2.19
N LEU A 9 -16.60 -6.72 1.74
CA LEU A 9 -16.42 -5.85 0.59
C LEU A 9 -16.74 -6.64 -0.69
N THR A 10 -17.88 -6.36 -1.30
CA THR A 10 -18.38 -7.02 -2.51
C THR A 10 -17.66 -6.51 -3.77
N TYR A 11 -17.98 -7.12 -4.92
CA TYR A 11 -17.51 -6.62 -6.21
C TYR A 11 -18.06 -5.22 -6.51
N ALA A 12 -19.37 -5.01 -6.32
CA ALA A 12 -20.01 -3.71 -6.52
C ALA A 12 -19.38 -2.62 -5.62
N GLY A 13 -19.07 -2.96 -4.36
CA GLY A 13 -18.37 -2.06 -3.44
C GLY A 13 -16.94 -1.71 -3.83
N LYS A 14 -16.34 -2.42 -4.80
CA LYS A 14 -15.01 -2.11 -5.34
C LYS A 14 -15.05 -1.43 -6.70
N TRP A 15 -15.99 -1.83 -7.56
CA TRP A 15 -15.90 -1.56 -9.00
C TRP A 15 -17.12 -0.86 -9.60
N GLU A 16 -18.20 -0.71 -8.84
CA GLU A 16 -19.40 -0.01 -9.28
C GLU A 16 -19.55 1.29 -8.51
N THR A 17 -18.86 2.34 -8.99
CA THR A 17 -18.87 3.67 -8.38
C THR A 17 -20.30 4.19 -8.23
N GLY A 18 -20.63 4.65 -7.02
CA GLY A 18 -21.96 5.16 -6.67
C GLY A 18 -22.99 4.09 -6.31
N SER A 19 -22.64 2.80 -6.36
CA SER A 19 -23.50 1.74 -5.82
C SER A 19 -23.67 1.89 -4.30
N PRO A 20 -24.76 1.37 -3.70
CA PRO A 20 -24.92 1.36 -2.25
C PRO A 20 -23.74 0.72 -1.50
N ASP A 21 -23.12 -0.29 -2.10
CA ASP A 21 -21.96 -0.99 -1.53
C ASP A 21 -20.71 -0.12 -1.57
N ASP A 22 -20.47 0.62 -2.65
CA ASP A 22 -19.33 1.54 -2.80
C ASP A 22 -19.44 2.71 -1.81
N LEU A 23 -20.60 3.39 -1.82
CA LEU A 23 -20.90 4.48 -0.89
C LEU A 23 -20.91 4.02 0.57
N GLY A 24 -21.24 2.74 0.81
CA GLY A 24 -21.22 2.12 2.12
C GLY A 24 -19.85 1.61 2.58
N SER A 25 -18.84 1.57 1.69
CA SER A 25 -17.53 0.95 1.94
C SER A 25 -16.37 1.96 1.95
N VAL A 26 -16.61 3.14 2.52
CA VAL A 26 -15.61 4.20 2.55
C VAL A 26 -14.40 3.79 3.42
N PRO A 27 -13.19 3.74 2.85
CA PRO A 27 -12.00 3.32 3.57
C PRO A 27 -11.50 4.44 4.50
N VAL A 28 -11.11 4.06 5.71
CA VAL A 28 -10.55 4.96 6.73
C VAL A 28 -9.07 4.63 6.91
N CYS A 29 -8.20 5.60 6.64
CA CYS A 29 -6.74 5.45 6.75
C CYS A 29 -6.14 6.70 7.42
N PRO A 30 -5.42 6.58 8.56
CA PRO A 30 -5.19 5.35 9.31
C PRO A 30 -6.49 4.80 9.93
N ALA A 31 -6.53 3.48 10.18
CA ALA A 31 -7.67 2.87 10.85
C ALA A 31 -7.85 3.42 12.27
N SER A 32 -9.09 3.69 12.68
CA SER A 32 -9.40 4.17 14.04
C SER A 32 -9.39 3.01 15.04
N ILE A 33 -8.20 2.62 15.50
CA ILE A 33 -7.98 1.52 16.42
C ILE A 33 -6.90 1.86 17.46
N PRO A 34 -6.87 1.20 18.64
CA PRO A 34 -5.82 1.41 19.62
C PRO A 34 -4.42 1.09 19.06
N GLN A 35 -3.41 1.90 19.41
CA GLN A 35 -2.03 1.74 18.92
C GLN A 35 -1.48 0.32 19.15
N LYS A 36 -1.73 -0.27 20.33
CA LYS A 36 -1.30 -1.63 20.65
C LYS A 36 -1.84 -2.68 19.66
N LEU A 37 -3.07 -2.48 19.16
CA LEU A 37 -3.66 -3.34 18.14
C LEU A 37 -3.04 -3.07 16.78
N ALA A 38 -2.85 -1.81 16.39
CA ALA A 38 -2.15 -1.46 15.15
C ALA A 38 -0.76 -2.09 15.08
N ASP A 39 0.03 -2.03 16.16
CA ASP A 39 1.36 -2.64 16.22
C ASP A 39 1.30 -4.18 16.09
N LYS A 40 0.27 -4.81 16.69
CA LYS A 40 0.03 -6.26 16.55
C LYS A 40 -0.28 -6.62 15.10
N LEU A 41 -1.16 -5.85 14.44
CA LEU A 41 -1.54 -6.06 13.05
C LEU A 41 -0.34 -5.87 12.11
N GLY A 42 0.48 -4.85 12.34
CA GLY A 42 1.73 -4.62 11.60
C GLY A 42 2.68 -5.81 11.68
N ARG A 43 2.92 -6.36 12.89
CA ARG A 43 3.75 -7.56 13.07
C ARG A 43 3.19 -8.78 12.35
N VAL A 44 1.87 -8.98 12.38
CA VAL A 44 1.21 -10.09 11.66
C VAL A 44 1.37 -9.93 10.15
N ALA A 45 1.15 -8.73 9.61
CA ALA A 45 1.32 -8.43 8.19
C ALA A 45 2.77 -8.68 7.73
N GLU A 46 3.76 -8.18 8.48
CA GLU A 46 5.17 -8.43 8.18
C GLU A 46 5.53 -9.92 8.22
N ALA A 47 5.04 -10.66 9.21
CA ALA A 47 5.29 -12.09 9.33
C ALA A 47 4.68 -12.86 8.14
N ALA A 48 3.42 -12.56 7.79
CA ALA A 48 2.74 -13.16 6.65
C ALA A 48 3.51 -12.90 5.34
N TRP A 49 3.93 -11.65 5.11
CA TRP A 49 4.73 -11.27 3.94
C TRP A 49 6.03 -12.07 3.84
N ARG A 50 6.78 -12.19 4.95
CA ARG A 50 8.03 -12.95 5.00
C ARG A 50 7.81 -14.45 4.77
N VAL A 51 6.79 -15.05 5.37
CA VAL A 51 6.45 -16.48 5.18
C VAL A 51 6.12 -16.78 3.71
N MET A 52 5.42 -15.86 3.05
CA MET A 52 5.11 -15.96 1.62
C MET A 52 6.29 -15.55 0.71
N GLN A 53 7.46 -15.29 1.28
CA GLN A 53 8.68 -14.87 0.57
C GLN A 53 8.46 -13.61 -0.29
N GLY A 54 7.59 -12.71 0.17
CA GLY A 54 7.28 -11.48 -0.53
C GLY A 54 8.51 -10.58 -0.68
N LYS A 55 8.63 -9.93 -1.83
CA LYS A 55 9.73 -9.03 -2.22
C LYS A 55 9.19 -7.73 -2.78
N GLY A 56 9.96 -6.66 -2.68
CA GLY A 56 9.49 -5.35 -3.13
C GLY A 56 8.37 -4.82 -2.26
N TYR A 57 7.16 -4.79 -2.82
CA TYR A 57 5.97 -4.21 -2.21
C TYR A 57 4.79 -5.20 -2.28
N GLY A 58 3.80 -4.99 -1.43
CA GLY A 58 2.59 -5.80 -1.40
C GLY A 58 1.59 -5.26 -0.39
N ARG A 59 0.45 -5.94 -0.28
CA ARG A 59 -0.59 -5.66 0.73
C ARG A 59 -0.96 -6.95 1.43
N VAL A 60 -1.14 -6.88 2.74
CA VAL A 60 -1.70 -8.00 3.53
C VAL A 60 -3.04 -7.58 4.07
N ASP A 61 -4.08 -8.29 3.66
CA ASP A 61 -5.46 -8.01 4.06
C ASP A 61 -5.78 -8.85 5.30
N LEU A 62 -6.15 -8.17 6.38
CA LEU A 62 -6.43 -8.77 7.69
C LEU A 62 -7.89 -8.55 8.08
N ARG A 63 -8.45 -9.49 8.83
CA ARG A 63 -9.78 -9.38 9.45
C ARG A 63 -9.69 -9.64 10.94
N LEU A 64 -10.40 -8.83 11.72
CA LEU A 64 -10.66 -9.10 13.12
C LEU A 64 -12.01 -9.80 13.25
N ASP A 65 -12.07 -10.83 14.09
CA ASP A 65 -13.36 -11.36 14.55
C ASP A 65 -13.90 -10.57 15.75
N ASP A 66 -15.07 -10.97 16.23
CA ASP A 66 -15.76 -10.39 17.39
C ASP A 66 -14.95 -10.49 18.70
N GLN A 67 -14.04 -11.45 18.79
CA GLN A 67 -13.13 -11.65 19.92
C GLN A 67 -11.80 -10.90 19.75
N GLY A 68 -11.61 -10.16 18.65
CA GLY A 68 -10.37 -9.45 18.35
C GLY A 68 -9.21 -10.37 17.93
N ARG A 69 -9.50 -11.62 17.53
CA ARG A 69 -8.50 -12.50 16.91
C ARG A 69 -8.26 -12.03 15.48
N VAL A 70 -7.00 -12.10 15.07
CA VAL A 70 -6.53 -11.63 13.76
C VAL A 70 -6.51 -12.80 12.79
N TRP A 71 -7.15 -12.63 11.65
CA TRP A 71 -7.18 -13.57 10.53
C TRP A 71 -6.52 -12.94 9.31
N ILE A 72 -5.64 -13.68 8.63
CA ILE A 72 -5.07 -13.25 7.34
C ILE A 72 -6.04 -13.70 6.25
N LEU A 73 -6.52 -12.76 5.44
CA LEU A 73 -7.40 -13.04 4.31
C LEU A 73 -6.59 -13.26 3.03
N GLU A 74 -5.64 -12.37 2.76
CA GLU A 74 -4.87 -12.34 1.52
C GLU A 74 -3.47 -11.79 1.78
N VAL A 75 -2.47 -12.36 1.10
CA VAL A 75 -1.16 -11.74 0.90
C VAL A 75 -1.06 -11.42 -0.59
N ASN A 76 -1.25 -10.16 -0.95
CA ASN A 76 -1.30 -9.69 -2.33
C ASN A 76 0.05 -9.07 -2.73
N PRO A 77 0.83 -9.72 -3.62
CA PRO A 77 2.14 -9.22 -4.04
C PRO A 77 2.07 -8.16 -5.16
N ASN A 78 0.89 -7.86 -5.70
CA ASN A 78 0.70 -6.85 -6.73
C ASN A 78 -0.66 -6.14 -6.55
N PRO A 79 -0.85 -5.42 -5.43
CA PRO A 79 -2.09 -4.71 -5.16
C PRO A 79 -2.25 -3.55 -6.15
N ASP A 80 -3.49 -3.07 -6.28
CA ASP A 80 -3.77 -1.84 -7.02
C ASP A 80 -2.91 -0.67 -6.51
N LEU A 81 -2.27 0.01 -7.45
CA LEU A 81 -1.31 1.09 -7.25
C LEU A 81 -1.88 2.45 -7.66
N ASN A 82 -3.14 2.56 -8.10
CA ASN A 82 -3.73 3.87 -8.41
C ASN A 82 -3.58 4.87 -7.24
N ASP A 83 -3.51 6.17 -7.51
CA ASP A 83 -3.24 7.21 -6.50
C ASP A 83 -4.31 7.27 -5.38
N ASP A 84 -5.53 6.86 -5.69
CA ASP A 84 -6.63 6.73 -4.74
C ASP A 84 -6.78 5.32 -4.14
N ALA A 85 -5.97 4.35 -4.57
CA ALA A 85 -6.02 2.98 -4.07
C ALA A 85 -5.50 2.86 -2.62
N GLY A 86 -5.76 1.68 -2.02
CA GLY A 86 -5.41 1.42 -0.62
C GLY A 86 -3.92 1.59 -0.30
N LEU A 87 -3.03 1.16 -1.19
CA LEU A 87 -1.58 1.28 -0.97
C LEU A 87 -1.12 2.75 -0.98
N SER A 88 -1.62 3.54 -1.93
CA SER A 88 -1.35 4.98 -2.04
C SER A 88 -1.90 5.76 -0.83
N ARG A 89 -3.09 5.39 -0.30
CA ARG A 89 -3.61 5.95 0.95
C ARG A 89 -2.68 5.68 2.14
N MET A 90 -2.18 4.44 2.29
CA MET A 90 -1.24 4.09 3.36
C MET A 90 0.10 4.83 3.21
N ALA A 91 0.61 4.95 1.99
CA ALA A 91 1.83 5.69 1.69
C ALA A 91 1.71 7.17 2.09
N ARG A 92 0.57 7.81 1.82
CA ARG A 92 0.29 9.19 2.24
C ARG A 92 0.30 9.35 3.76
N VAL A 93 -0.26 8.39 4.50
CA VAL A 93 -0.18 8.38 5.98
C VAL A 93 1.27 8.23 6.46
N ALA A 94 2.11 7.51 5.71
CA ALA A 94 3.55 7.40 5.96
C ALA A 94 4.37 8.62 5.48
N GLY A 95 3.73 9.65 4.94
CA GLY A 95 4.37 10.88 4.46
C GLY A 95 4.95 10.77 3.04
N TRP A 96 4.52 9.81 2.24
CA TRP A 96 4.92 9.68 0.83
C TRP A 96 3.78 10.13 -0.07
N ASP A 97 4.07 11.04 -1.00
CA ASP A 97 3.17 11.27 -2.12
C ASP A 97 3.23 10.09 -3.12
N TYR A 98 2.36 10.12 -4.12
CA TYR A 98 2.27 9.04 -5.10
C TYR A 98 3.57 8.84 -5.89
N ALA A 99 4.24 9.93 -6.27
CA ALA A 99 5.50 9.85 -6.99
C ALA A 99 6.60 9.21 -6.12
N GLU A 100 6.66 9.55 -4.84
CA GLU A 100 7.59 8.96 -3.88
C GLU A 100 7.31 7.47 -3.64
N LEU A 101 6.04 7.06 -3.58
CA LEU A 101 5.66 5.64 -3.50
C LEU A 101 6.20 4.87 -4.72
N VAL A 102 5.89 5.34 -5.93
CA VAL A 102 6.35 4.70 -7.19
C VAL A 102 7.87 4.66 -7.26
N ARG A 103 8.53 5.78 -6.91
CA ARG A 103 9.99 5.87 -6.85
C ARG A 103 10.56 4.80 -5.92
N ARG A 104 10.05 4.67 -4.70
CA ARG A 104 10.48 3.67 -3.70
C ARG A 104 10.35 2.24 -4.19
N ILE A 105 9.22 1.90 -4.83
CA ILE A 105 8.99 0.58 -5.43
C ILE A 105 10.08 0.27 -6.47
N ALA A 106 10.34 1.24 -7.37
CA ALA A 106 11.40 1.11 -8.36
C ALA A 106 12.81 0.98 -7.73
N GLU A 107 13.09 1.71 -6.63
CA GLU A 107 14.39 1.58 -5.93
C GLU A 107 14.61 0.18 -5.39
N VAL A 108 13.59 -0.43 -4.78
CA VAL A 108 13.71 -1.78 -4.24
C VAL A 108 13.97 -2.78 -5.37
N ALA A 109 13.19 -2.69 -6.47
CA ALA A 109 13.37 -3.54 -7.63
C ALA A 109 14.78 -3.42 -8.25
N LEU A 110 15.29 -2.20 -8.41
CA LEU A 110 16.62 -1.96 -8.96
C LEU A 110 17.74 -2.47 -8.05
N ARG A 111 17.59 -2.31 -6.72
CA ARG A 111 18.56 -2.84 -5.75
C ARG A 111 18.66 -4.34 -5.80
N GLU A 112 17.52 -5.03 -5.96
CA GLU A 112 17.48 -6.48 -6.11
C GLU A 112 18.10 -6.94 -7.43
N ALA A 113 17.84 -6.24 -8.54
CA ALA A 113 18.31 -6.64 -9.86
C ALA A 113 19.80 -6.35 -10.12
N GLN A 114 20.34 -5.23 -9.61
CA GLN A 114 21.63 -4.68 -10.04
C GLN A 114 22.60 -4.33 -8.88
N GLY A 115 22.19 -4.54 -7.63
CA GLY A 115 22.93 -4.11 -6.45
C GLY A 115 22.77 -2.60 -6.15
N ALA A 116 23.10 -2.21 -4.91
CA ALA A 116 22.72 -0.90 -4.37
C ALA A 116 23.33 0.34 -5.06
N LYS A 117 24.42 0.18 -5.82
CA LYS A 117 25.11 1.28 -6.52
C LYS A 117 24.35 1.70 -7.79
N ALA A 118 23.96 0.76 -8.63
CA ALA A 118 23.25 1.03 -9.89
C ALA A 118 21.87 1.65 -9.64
N ALA A 119 21.14 1.16 -8.65
CA ALA A 119 19.85 1.73 -8.25
C ALA A 119 19.96 3.21 -7.85
N ARG A 120 20.99 3.59 -7.09
CA ARG A 120 21.21 4.98 -6.67
C ARG A 120 21.54 5.92 -7.84
N GLU A 121 22.28 5.44 -8.85
CA GLU A 121 22.66 6.24 -10.02
C GLU A 121 21.48 6.47 -10.96
N LEU A 122 20.62 5.46 -11.18
CA LEU A 122 19.43 5.54 -12.03
C LEU A 122 18.32 6.44 -11.46
N LEU A 123 18.20 6.49 -10.14
CA LEU A 123 17.13 7.20 -9.43
C LEU A 123 17.55 8.58 -8.91
N ALA A 124 18.80 8.97 -9.16
CA ALA A 124 19.26 10.30 -8.84
C ALA A 124 18.39 11.34 -9.60
N PRO A 125 17.96 12.44 -8.95
CA PRO A 125 17.23 13.48 -9.64
C PRO A 125 18.03 13.97 -10.85
N ALA A 126 17.35 14.17 -11.97
CA ALA A 126 17.97 14.59 -13.22
C ALA A 126 18.90 15.78 -12.96
N ARG A 127 20.18 15.66 -13.32
CA ARG A 127 21.13 16.76 -13.21
C ARG A 127 20.58 17.93 -14.01
N ARG A 128 20.34 19.08 -13.34
CA ARG A 128 19.95 20.32 -14.02
C ARG A 128 20.95 20.57 -15.16
N PRO A 129 20.48 20.85 -16.38
CA PRO A 129 21.38 21.19 -17.48
C PRO A 129 22.27 22.36 -17.07
N ARG A 130 23.58 22.22 -17.29
CA ARG A 130 24.54 23.29 -17.03
C ARG A 130 24.13 24.50 -17.87
N ALA A 131 23.93 25.65 -17.23
CA ALA A 131 23.66 26.89 -17.95
C ALA A 131 24.76 27.10 -18.99
N THR A 132 24.36 27.22 -20.25
CA THR A 132 25.25 27.61 -21.35
C THR A 132 25.77 29.00 -21.04
N ARG A 133 27.09 29.12 -20.80
CA ARG A 133 27.76 30.43 -20.78
C ARG A 133 27.66 31.00 -22.18
N THR A 134 26.78 31.98 -22.37
CA THR A 134 26.85 32.88 -23.52
C THR A 134 28.17 33.63 -23.47
N ALA A 135 28.91 33.58 -24.58
CA ALA A 135 30.15 34.31 -24.81
C ALA A 135 29.88 35.78 -25.12
#